data_AF-A0A523QZH1-F1
#
_entry.id   AF-A0A523QZH1-F1
#
_cell.length_a   1.000
_cell.length_b   1.000
_cell.length_c   1.000
_cell.angle_alpha   90.00
_cell.angle_beta   90.00
_cell.angle_gamma   90.00
#
_symmetry.space_group_name_H-M   'P 1'
#
loop_
_entity.id
_entity.type
_entity.pdbx_description
1 polymer ?
#
loop_
_entity_poly.entity_id
_entity_poly.type
_entity_poly.pdbx_seq_one_letter_code
_entity_poly.pdbx_strand_id
1 'polypeptide(L)'
;MALLFNSISENGIYELSPYVGTTIDREENTFYGLFDKEDFERASILKIENTYFLLIEKEKGKSLLKKMNIEEIECLRLKIEERGEMPEEEKNIVIDPNKTRLFIMPTGETLKKGERYFANYELFLVWFSQGLTDRVMLSAGFTLVPTTPDNWWFYLGPKVKLYDSGEGNFLSLGSHIIAVPDWGYYENRGYEIYGSGYMSFTTEKKTSAVTLGGGVIALPDVMPGFFGGLCTGKGRVKFLAEYWHGFPEYGGSIPCLIVGFRFTGKNLSSDLGLFYPYITEFVEFSPVGIPIVNFVYNF
;
A
#
# COMPACT_ATOMS: atom_id res chain seq x y z
N MET A 1 -4.26 34.59 1.64
CA MET A 1 -3.51 35.45 0.69
C MET A 1 -2.21 36.03 1.26
N ALA A 2 -2.17 36.53 2.50
CA ALA A 2 -0.99 37.22 3.07
C ALA A 2 -0.05 36.35 3.95
N LEU A 3 -0.24 35.03 4.04
CA LEU A 3 0.44 34.18 5.04
C LEU A 3 1.40 33.12 4.46
N LEU A 4 1.65 33.10 3.15
CA LEU A 4 2.51 32.08 2.50
C LEU A 4 3.64 32.65 1.63
N PHE A 5 3.54 33.92 1.21
CA PHE A 5 4.61 34.69 0.61
C PHE A 5 4.92 35.84 1.56
N ASN A 6 6.05 35.75 2.29
CA ASN A 6 6.33 36.70 3.38
C ASN A 6 6.59 38.13 2.90
N SER A 7 6.89 38.34 1.61
CA SER A 7 6.91 39.66 1.00
C SER A 7 7.00 39.54 -0.51
N ILE A 8 6.36 40.46 -1.23
CA ILE A 8 6.75 40.76 -2.61
C ILE A 8 7.96 41.67 -2.46
N SER A 9 9.17 41.16 -2.64
CA SER A 9 10.32 42.04 -2.83
C SER A 9 10.20 42.70 -4.21
N GLU A 10 10.60 43.97 -4.34
CA GLU A 10 10.62 44.72 -5.61
C GLU A 10 11.46 44.03 -6.71
N ASN A 11 12.19 42.96 -6.37
CA ASN A 11 13.10 42.22 -7.24
C ASN A 11 12.53 40.89 -7.80
N GLY A 12 11.24 40.58 -7.60
CA GLY A 12 10.63 39.38 -8.19
C GLY A 12 11.06 38.05 -7.55
N ILE A 13 11.51 38.09 -6.30
CA ILE A 13 11.84 36.91 -5.49
C ILE A 13 10.66 36.62 -4.56
N TYR A 14 10.12 35.42 -4.66
CA TYR A 14 9.04 34.91 -3.82
C TYR A 14 9.61 33.87 -2.86
N GLU A 15 9.72 34.21 -1.57
CA GLU A 15 10.09 33.23 -0.55
C GLU A 15 8.91 32.30 -0.26
N LEU A 16 9.16 30.99 -0.33
CA LEU A 16 8.22 29.98 0.13
C LEU A 16 8.43 29.78 1.63
N SER A 17 7.33 29.70 2.38
CA SER A 17 7.37 29.42 3.82
C SER A 17 8.20 28.16 4.11
N PRO A 18 9.05 28.14 5.15
CA PRO A 18 9.82 26.97 5.56
C PRO A 18 8.95 25.72 5.80
N TYR A 19 7.70 25.92 6.20
CA TYR A 19 6.70 24.85 6.37
C TYR A 19 6.38 24.11 5.07
N VAL A 20 6.56 24.73 3.91
CA VAL A 20 6.37 24.09 2.61
C VAL A 20 7.44 23.03 2.38
N GLY A 21 8.71 23.32 2.67
CA GLY A 21 9.80 22.38 2.42
C GLY A 21 9.83 21.18 3.37
N THR A 22 9.32 21.32 4.60
CA THR A 22 9.27 20.21 5.57
C THR A 22 8.08 19.26 5.37
N THR A 23 7.05 19.69 4.65
CA THR A 23 5.73 19.00 4.58
C THR A 23 5.52 18.24 3.27
N ILE A 24 6.49 18.26 2.36
CA ILE A 24 6.35 17.68 1.01
C ILE A 24 6.54 16.14 1.01
N ASP A 25 5.61 15.44 0.35
CA ASP A 25 5.51 13.96 0.34
C ASP A 25 6.29 13.35 -0.85
N ARG A 26 6.47 12.03 -0.85
CA ARG A 26 7.20 11.22 -1.82
C ARG A 26 6.80 11.49 -3.27
N GLU A 27 5.51 11.65 -3.57
CA GLU A 27 5.01 11.94 -4.92
C GLU A 27 5.50 13.31 -5.44
N GLU A 28 5.52 14.32 -4.58
CA GLU A 28 6.01 15.67 -4.90
C GLU A 28 7.55 15.72 -4.93
N ASN A 29 8.19 14.89 -4.12
CA ASN A 29 9.63 14.67 -4.18
C ASN A 29 10.05 14.09 -5.54
N THR A 30 9.27 13.18 -6.12
CA THR A 30 9.47 12.70 -7.50
C THR A 30 9.15 13.74 -8.58
N PHE A 31 8.12 14.55 -8.41
CA PHE A 31 7.72 15.53 -9.42
C PHE A 31 8.67 16.72 -9.54
N TYR A 32 9.22 17.16 -8.40
CA TYR A 32 10.05 18.34 -8.36
C TYR A 32 11.51 18.08 -7.97
N GLY A 33 11.86 16.89 -7.46
CA GLY A 33 13.22 16.50 -7.08
C GLY A 33 13.74 17.24 -5.84
N LEU A 34 12.84 17.72 -4.97
CA LEU A 34 13.16 18.87 -4.12
C LEU A 34 13.68 18.54 -2.72
N PHE A 35 13.36 17.38 -2.10
CA PHE A 35 13.59 17.22 -0.65
C PHE A 35 14.03 15.81 -0.24
N ASP A 36 15.31 15.65 0.09
CA ASP A 36 15.66 14.72 1.17
C ASP A 36 15.46 15.48 2.49
N LYS A 37 14.68 14.88 3.40
CA LYS A 37 14.16 15.51 4.63
C LYS A 37 15.24 15.99 5.60
N GLU A 38 16.50 15.66 5.37
CA GLU A 38 17.58 15.82 6.34
C GLU A 38 18.51 17.02 6.06
N ASP A 39 18.28 17.82 5.01
CA ASP A 39 19.16 18.97 4.71
C ASP A 39 18.40 20.20 4.17
N PHE A 40 17.09 20.39 4.38
CA PHE A 40 16.37 21.54 3.80
C PHE A 40 16.42 22.79 4.70
N GLU A 41 16.82 23.94 4.14
CA GLU A 41 16.85 25.22 4.87
C GLU A 41 15.80 26.20 4.33
N ARG A 42 15.73 26.40 3.01
CA ARG A 42 14.87 27.41 2.39
C ARG A 42 14.50 27.08 0.95
N ALA A 43 13.32 27.50 0.50
CA ALA A 43 12.95 27.50 -0.92
C ALA A 43 12.44 28.88 -1.35
N SER A 44 12.75 29.28 -2.58
CA SER A 44 12.27 30.54 -3.16
C SER A 44 12.07 30.39 -4.67
N ILE A 45 11.04 31.06 -5.18
CA ILE A 45 10.82 31.20 -6.63
C ILE A 45 11.49 32.51 -7.07
N LEU A 46 12.43 32.39 -8.00
CA LEU A 46 13.10 33.50 -8.67
C LEU A 46 12.47 33.71 -10.03
N LYS A 47 12.04 34.93 -10.33
CA LYS A 47 11.70 35.33 -11.70
C LYS A 47 12.90 36.00 -12.34
N ILE A 48 13.45 35.38 -13.39
CA ILE A 48 14.49 35.97 -14.22
C ILE A 48 13.90 36.15 -15.61
N GLU A 49 13.74 37.42 -16.02
CA GLU A 49 13.03 37.81 -17.23
C GLU A 49 11.58 37.25 -17.25
N ASN A 50 11.28 36.36 -18.19
CA ASN A 50 9.98 35.66 -18.33
C ASN A 50 10.04 34.19 -17.89
N THR A 51 11.10 33.78 -17.22
CA THR A 51 11.26 32.41 -16.73
C THR A 51 11.27 32.40 -15.20
N TYR A 52 10.60 31.40 -14.64
CA TYR A 52 10.62 31.17 -13.20
C TYR A 52 11.55 30.02 -12.86
N PHE A 53 12.22 30.15 -11.73
CA PHE A 53 13.12 29.14 -11.20
C PHE A 53 12.78 28.89 -9.74
N LEU A 54 12.70 27.62 -9.36
CA LEU A 54 12.67 27.22 -7.97
C LEU A 54 14.10 27.00 -7.48
N LEU A 55 14.52 27.86 -6.57
CA LEU A 55 15.76 27.73 -5.81
C LEU A 55 15.46 27.02 -4.50
N ILE A 56 16.20 25.96 -4.20
CA ILE A 56 16.19 25.28 -2.91
C ILE A 56 17.57 25.43 -2.30
N GLU A 57 17.65 25.95 -1.08
CA GLU A 57 18.86 26.01 -0.28
C GLU A 57 18.83 24.89 0.76
N LYS A 58 19.94 24.15 0.83
CA LYS A 58 20.13 23.07 1.78
C LYS A 58 21.10 23.49 2.89
N GLU A 59 20.95 22.93 4.10
CA GLU A 59 21.76 23.26 5.30
C GLU A 59 23.29 23.20 5.07
N LYS A 60 23.75 22.38 4.13
CA LYS A 60 25.16 22.26 3.75
C LYS A 60 25.60 23.27 2.66
N GLY A 61 24.84 24.33 2.42
CA GLY A 61 25.11 25.35 1.40
C GLY A 61 24.94 24.88 -0.05
N LYS A 62 24.33 23.71 -0.28
CA LYS A 62 24.04 23.21 -1.63
C LYS A 62 22.73 23.81 -2.10
N SER A 63 22.74 24.46 -3.25
CA SER A 63 21.52 24.97 -3.88
C SER A 63 21.13 24.17 -5.11
N LEU A 64 19.83 23.97 -5.29
CA LEU A 64 19.26 23.32 -6.47
C LEU A 64 18.34 24.33 -7.17
N LEU A 65 18.60 24.58 -8.44
CA LEU A 65 17.85 25.51 -9.27
C LEU A 65 17.10 24.72 -10.34
N LYS A 66 15.76 24.70 -10.26
CA LYS A 66 14.90 24.05 -11.25
C LYS A 66 14.11 25.10 -12.02
N LYS A 67 14.23 25.11 -13.35
CA LYS A 67 13.35 25.91 -14.21
C LYS A 67 11.92 25.39 -14.12
N MET A 68 10.96 26.30 -13.98
CA MET A 68 9.53 26.01 -13.91
C MET A 68 8.75 26.81 -14.95
N ASN A 69 7.68 26.22 -15.48
CA ASN A 69 6.68 26.95 -16.26
C ASN A 69 5.58 27.53 -15.33
N ILE A 70 4.68 28.33 -15.91
CA ILE A 70 3.60 28.99 -15.15
C ILE A 70 2.60 27.96 -14.61
N GLU A 71 2.29 26.90 -15.36
CA GLU A 71 1.34 25.89 -14.90
C GLU A 71 1.86 25.13 -13.67
N GLU A 72 3.15 24.80 -13.64
CA GLU A 72 3.82 24.16 -12.52
C GLU A 72 3.83 25.05 -11.27
N ILE A 73 3.97 26.37 -11.43
CA ILE A 73 3.93 27.32 -10.31
C ILE A 73 2.53 27.45 -9.73
N GLU A 74 1.52 27.59 -10.58
CA GLU A 74 0.12 27.64 -10.13
C GLU A 74 -0.28 26.32 -9.45
N CYS A 75 0.16 25.18 -9.99
CA CYS A 75 -0.04 23.88 -9.36
C CYS A 75 0.65 23.81 -7.97
N LEU A 76 1.90 24.28 -7.88
CA LEU A 76 2.63 24.35 -6.62
C LEU A 76 1.93 25.28 -5.61
N ARG A 77 1.43 26.44 -6.05
CA ARG A 77 0.70 27.39 -5.20
C ARG A 77 -0.56 26.77 -4.63
N LEU A 78 -1.40 26.18 -5.48
CA LEU A 78 -2.67 25.57 -5.06
C LEU A 78 -2.44 24.48 -4.01
N LYS A 79 -1.43 23.63 -4.19
CA LYS A 79 -1.09 22.58 -3.23
C LYS A 79 -0.59 23.13 -1.89
N ILE A 80 0.17 24.23 -1.92
CA ILE A 80 0.64 24.90 -0.71
C ILE A 80 -0.52 25.56 0.04
N GLU A 81 -1.43 26.22 -0.69
CA GLU A 81 -2.62 26.86 -0.12
C GLU A 81 -3.54 25.81 0.52
N GLU A 82 -3.83 24.73 -0.21
CA GLU A 82 -4.63 23.59 0.28
C GLU A 82 -4.04 23.02 1.58
N ARG A 83 -2.72 22.81 1.65
CA ARG A 83 -2.04 22.35 2.88
C ARG A 83 -1.99 23.40 3.98
N GLY A 84 -1.85 24.68 3.65
CA GLY A 84 -1.87 25.77 4.63
C GLY A 84 -3.17 25.79 5.43
N GLU A 85 -4.28 25.50 4.74
CA GLU A 85 -5.62 25.43 5.29
C GLU A 85 -5.95 24.10 5.99
N MET A 86 -5.11 23.06 5.85
CA MET A 86 -5.33 21.80 6.56
C MET A 86 -5.13 21.96 8.08
N PRO A 87 -6.01 21.36 8.91
CA PRO A 87 -5.81 21.25 10.33
C PRO A 87 -4.45 20.61 10.66
N GLU A 88 -3.76 21.09 11.70
CA GLU A 88 -2.48 20.53 12.21
C GLU A 88 -2.53 19.00 12.39
N GLU A 89 -3.68 18.48 12.80
CA GLU A 89 -3.94 17.05 12.95
C GLU A 89 -3.89 16.27 11.64
N GLU A 90 -4.23 16.90 10.51
CA GLU A 90 -4.17 16.27 9.19
C GLU A 90 -2.77 16.33 8.57
N LYS A 91 -1.96 17.34 8.93
CA LYS A 91 -0.57 17.51 8.45
C LYS A 91 0.36 16.38 8.92
N ASN A 92 0.02 15.72 10.03
CA ASN A 92 0.80 14.64 10.63
C ASN A 92 0.23 13.23 10.37
N ILE A 93 -0.75 13.09 9.48
CA ILE A 93 -1.28 11.77 9.11
C ILE A 93 -0.22 11.01 8.33
N VAL A 94 0.35 9.99 8.96
CA VAL A 94 1.15 8.98 8.27
C VAL A 94 0.20 8.16 7.40
N ILE A 95 0.37 8.28 6.08
CA ILE A 95 -0.38 7.49 5.11
C ILE A 95 0.09 6.03 5.20
N ASP A 96 -0.85 5.10 5.15
CA ASP A 96 -0.52 3.68 5.08
C ASP A 96 0.05 3.36 3.70
N PRO A 97 1.31 2.91 3.61
CA PRO A 97 1.92 2.58 2.33
C PRO A 97 1.37 1.26 1.77
N ASN A 98 0.61 0.50 2.55
CA ASN A 98 0.11 -0.83 2.19
C ASN A 98 -1.39 -0.86 1.91
N LYS A 99 -1.83 -0.06 0.92
CA LYS A 99 -3.25 0.05 0.54
C LYS A 99 -3.80 -1.12 -0.26
N THR A 100 -2.93 -1.92 -0.88
CA THR A 100 -3.34 -3.00 -1.80
C THR A 100 -3.80 -4.28 -1.10
N ARG A 101 -3.68 -4.36 0.23
CA ARG A 101 -3.98 -5.56 1.02
C ARG A 101 -4.48 -5.26 2.44
N LEU A 102 -5.13 -6.26 3.02
CA LEU A 102 -5.47 -6.39 4.43
C LEU A 102 -4.33 -7.15 5.16
N PHE A 103 -4.63 -8.06 6.10
CA PHE A 103 -3.64 -8.97 6.67
C PHE A 103 -3.15 -9.95 5.62
N ILE A 104 -4.07 -10.58 4.89
CA ILE A 104 -3.76 -11.57 3.86
C ILE A 104 -4.45 -11.20 2.55
N MET A 105 -5.76 -10.92 2.60
CA MET A 105 -6.57 -10.71 1.40
C MET A 105 -6.31 -9.36 0.71
N PRO A 106 -6.47 -9.31 -0.63
CA PRO A 106 -6.26 -8.09 -1.41
C PRO A 106 -7.43 -7.10 -1.24
N THR A 107 -7.14 -5.80 -1.36
CA THR A 107 -8.17 -4.74 -1.47
C THR A 107 -8.57 -4.53 -2.93
N GLY A 108 -9.39 -3.53 -3.25
CA GLY A 108 -9.67 -3.07 -4.63
C GLY A 108 -8.55 -2.19 -5.23
N GLU A 109 -7.61 -1.71 -4.41
CA GLU A 109 -6.52 -0.82 -4.83
C GLU A 109 -5.40 -1.61 -5.52
N THR A 110 -4.73 -1.01 -6.51
CA THR A 110 -3.49 -1.54 -7.11
C THR A 110 -2.33 -0.59 -6.86
N LEU A 111 -1.10 -1.10 -6.91
CA LEU A 111 0.10 -0.27 -6.92
C LEU A 111 0.10 0.64 -8.15
N LYS A 112 0.54 1.89 -7.98
CA LYS A 112 0.78 2.81 -9.10
C LYS A 112 1.96 2.35 -9.94
N LYS A 113 2.08 2.88 -11.16
CA LYS A 113 3.19 2.56 -12.04
C LYS A 113 4.53 2.85 -11.35
N GLY A 114 5.37 1.82 -11.27
CA GLY A 114 6.71 1.93 -10.68
C GLY A 114 6.76 1.66 -9.17
N GLU A 115 5.63 1.71 -8.45
CA GLU A 115 5.58 1.36 -7.02
C GLU A 115 5.82 -0.13 -6.81
N ARG A 116 6.59 -0.45 -5.76
CA ARG A 116 7.02 -1.81 -5.43
C ARG A 116 6.95 -2.03 -3.94
N TYR A 117 6.65 -3.26 -3.54
CA TYR A 117 6.92 -3.69 -2.17
C TYR A 117 7.43 -5.12 -2.10
N PHE A 118 8.17 -5.37 -1.02
CA PHE A 118 8.53 -6.68 -0.54
C PHE A 118 7.72 -6.97 0.72
N ALA A 119 7.11 -8.14 0.78
CA ALA A 119 6.31 -8.58 1.90
C ALA A 119 6.76 -9.96 2.39
N ASN A 120 6.66 -10.16 3.69
CA ASN A 120 6.93 -11.42 4.35
C ASN A 120 5.83 -11.69 5.37
N TYR A 121 5.02 -12.72 5.10
CA TYR A 121 3.93 -13.13 5.97
C TYR A 121 4.36 -14.34 6.78
N GLU A 122 4.11 -14.31 8.09
CA GLU A 122 4.49 -15.37 9.04
C GLU A 122 5.96 -15.77 9.00
N LEU A 123 6.87 -14.91 8.54
CA LEU A 123 8.29 -15.26 8.30
C LEU A 123 8.54 -16.27 7.18
N PHE A 124 7.53 -17.02 6.74
CA PHE A 124 7.68 -18.12 5.79
C PHE A 124 7.18 -17.79 4.38
N LEU A 125 6.31 -16.81 4.19
CA LEU A 125 5.74 -16.51 2.87
C LEU A 125 6.37 -15.24 2.33
N VAL A 126 7.25 -15.36 1.35
CA VAL A 126 7.90 -14.22 0.70
C VAL A 126 7.08 -13.79 -0.49
N TRP A 127 6.94 -12.47 -0.65
CA TRP A 127 6.12 -11.87 -1.68
C TRP A 127 6.73 -10.58 -2.21
N PHE A 128 6.67 -10.39 -3.51
CA PHE A 128 7.10 -9.20 -4.21
C PHE A 128 5.96 -8.71 -5.09
N SER A 129 5.71 -7.40 -5.07
CA SER A 129 4.68 -6.78 -5.89
C SER A 129 5.20 -5.55 -6.61
N GLN A 130 4.71 -5.34 -7.82
CA GLN A 130 5.04 -4.19 -8.66
C GLN A 130 3.78 -3.71 -9.41
N GLY A 131 3.52 -2.40 -9.37
CA GLY A 131 2.63 -1.74 -10.31
C GLY A 131 3.28 -1.60 -11.69
N LEU A 132 2.79 -2.34 -12.68
CA LEU A 132 3.23 -2.25 -14.08
C LEU A 132 2.64 -1.02 -14.76
N THR A 133 1.41 -0.68 -14.40
CA THR A 133 0.69 0.55 -14.75
C THR A 133 -0.10 1.00 -13.52
N ASP A 134 -0.79 2.14 -13.59
CA ASP A 134 -1.67 2.60 -12.49
C ASP A 134 -2.91 1.70 -12.28
N ARG A 135 -3.12 0.72 -13.16
CA ARG A 135 -4.24 -0.21 -13.12
C ARG A 135 -3.82 -1.67 -13.07
N VAL A 136 -2.60 -2.01 -13.45
CA VAL A 136 -2.14 -3.39 -13.54
C VAL A 136 -0.98 -3.57 -12.58
N MET A 137 -1.12 -4.50 -11.64
CA MET A 137 -0.02 -4.93 -10.80
C MET A 137 0.22 -6.43 -10.95
N LEU A 138 1.48 -6.80 -10.81
CA LEU A 138 1.89 -8.19 -10.78
C LEU A 138 2.57 -8.46 -9.44
N SER A 139 2.25 -9.61 -8.88
CA SER A 139 2.91 -10.09 -7.68
C SER A 139 3.45 -11.49 -7.89
N ALA A 140 4.55 -11.81 -7.25
CA ALA A 140 5.11 -13.15 -7.24
C ALA A 140 5.78 -13.43 -5.90
N GLY A 141 5.88 -14.69 -5.52
CA GLY A 141 6.42 -15.05 -4.23
C GLY A 141 6.86 -16.50 -4.17
N PHE A 142 7.41 -16.88 -3.02
CA PHE A 142 7.75 -18.26 -2.71
C PHE A 142 7.79 -18.50 -1.20
N THR A 143 7.85 -19.77 -0.79
CA THR A 143 8.01 -20.12 0.64
C THR A 143 9.47 -20.20 1.06
N LEU A 144 9.77 -19.66 2.25
CA LEU A 144 11.00 -19.85 3.01
C LEU A 144 10.76 -20.86 4.14
N VAL A 145 10.19 -22.01 3.82
CA VAL A 145 10.18 -23.14 4.76
C VAL A 145 11.60 -23.69 4.89
N PRO A 146 12.05 -24.10 6.10
CA PRO A 146 13.40 -24.63 6.34
C PRO A 146 13.55 -26.04 5.74
N THR A 147 13.57 -26.09 4.41
CA THR A 147 13.63 -27.29 3.58
C THR A 147 14.45 -27.01 2.31
N THR A 148 14.66 -28.03 1.49
CA THR A 148 15.34 -27.90 0.20
C THR A 148 14.50 -27.07 -0.80
N PRO A 149 15.12 -26.34 -1.73
CA PRO A 149 14.41 -25.53 -2.72
C PRO A 149 13.34 -26.29 -3.53
N ASP A 150 13.55 -27.59 -3.76
CA ASP A 150 12.58 -28.48 -4.43
C ASP A 150 11.24 -28.58 -3.69
N ASN A 151 11.20 -28.21 -2.40
CA ASN A 151 10.00 -28.22 -1.57
C ASN A 151 9.37 -26.82 -1.40
N TRP A 152 9.91 -25.79 -2.05
CA TRP A 152 9.34 -24.45 -2.00
C TRP A 152 8.09 -24.36 -2.86
N TRP A 153 7.10 -23.60 -2.40
CA TRP A 153 5.93 -23.27 -3.18
C TRP A 153 6.20 -21.96 -3.89
N PHE A 154 5.61 -21.77 -5.07
CA PHE A 154 5.72 -20.52 -5.82
C PHE A 154 4.34 -19.92 -6.03
N TYR A 155 4.29 -18.59 -6.03
CA TYR A 155 3.05 -17.83 -6.15
C TYR A 155 3.17 -16.82 -7.28
N LEU A 156 2.08 -16.62 -8.02
CA LEU A 156 1.92 -15.54 -9.00
C LEU A 156 0.53 -14.95 -8.84
N GLY A 157 0.44 -13.62 -8.71
CA GLY A 157 -0.81 -12.91 -8.48
C GLY A 157 -0.95 -11.67 -9.35
N PRO A 158 -1.45 -11.79 -10.59
CA PRO A 158 -1.82 -10.63 -11.39
C PRO A 158 -3.13 -10.02 -10.87
N LYS A 159 -3.21 -8.68 -10.91
CA LYS A 159 -4.40 -7.94 -10.49
C LYS A 159 -4.60 -6.70 -11.35
N VAL A 160 -5.84 -6.44 -11.72
CA VAL A 160 -6.26 -5.32 -12.55
C VAL A 160 -7.33 -4.50 -11.84
N LYS A 161 -7.07 -3.20 -11.65
CA LYS A 161 -8.05 -2.20 -11.21
C LYS A 161 -9.01 -1.91 -12.37
N LEU A 162 -10.28 -2.24 -12.18
CA LEU A 162 -11.35 -2.04 -13.15
C LEU A 162 -11.98 -0.65 -13.00
N TYR A 163 -12.08 -0.15 -11.76
CA TYR A 163 -12.70 1.12 -11.44
C TYR A 163 -11.89 1.89 -10.39
N ASP A 164 -11.81 3.20 -10.59
CA ASP A 164 -11.24 4.17 -9.66
C ASP A 164 -12.12 5.43 -9.73
N SER A 165 -12.77 5.79 -8.63
CA SER A 165 -13.64 6.97 -8.61
C SER A 165 -12.88 8.29 -8.48
N GLY A 166 -11.57 8.25 -8.17
CA GLY A 166 -10.80 9.43 -7.76
C GLY A 166 -11.12 9.94 -6.34
N GLU A 167 -12.12 9.34 -5.69
CA GLU A 167 -12.63 9.71 -4.36
C GLU A 167 -12.48 8.56 -3.34
N GLY A 168 -11.53 7.64 -3.59
CA GLY A 168 -11.24 6.53 -2.69
C GLY A 168 -12.10 5.29 -2.88
N ASN A 169 -12.81 5.13 -4.00
CA ASN A 169 -13.53 3.88 -4.31
C ASN A 169 -12.85 3.12 -5.44
N PHE A 170 -12.57 1.84 -5.19
CA PHE A 170 -11.79 1.00 -6.08
C PHE A 170 -12.48 -0.34 -6.30
N LEU A 171 -12.50 -0.81 -7.55
CA LEU A 171 -12.89 -2.18 -7.90
C LEU A 171 -11.74 -2.84 -8.64
N SER A 172 -11.40 -4.07 -8.26
CA SER A 172 -10.39 -4.85 -8.97
C SER A 172 -10.78 -6.31 -9.15
N LEU A 173 -10.20 -6.91 -10.18
CA LEU A 173 -10.20 -8.35 -10.43
C LEU A 173 -8.76 -8.84 -10.35
N GLY A 174 -8.53 -9.99 -9.73
CA GLY A 174 -7.22 -10.61 -9.72
C GLY A 174 -7.30 -12.13 -9.67
N SER A 175 -6.14 -12.74 -9.75
CA SER A 175 -5.99 -14.18 -9.55
C SER A 175 -4.79 -14.48 -8.68
N HIS A 176 -4.77 -15.68 -8.10
CA HIS A 176 -3.58 -16.26 -7.50
C HIS A 176 -3.33 -17.62 -8.12
N ILE A 177 -2.11 -17.85 -8.57
CA ILE A 177 -1.64 -19.11 -9.10
C ILE A 177 -0.59 -19.60 -8.11
N ILE A 178 -0.71 -20.85 -7.66
CA ILE A 178 0.19 -21.46 -6.71
C ILE A 178 0.75 -22.73 -7.33
N ALA A 179 2.07 -22.86 -7.39
CA ALA A 179 2.74 -24.08 -7.75
C ALA A 179 3.26 -24.74 -6.47
N VAL A 180 2.76 -25.94 -6.15
CA VAL A 180 3.12 -26.73 -4.97
C VAL A 180 3.89 -27.97 -5.42
N PRO A 181 5.01 -28.32 -4.78
CA PRO A 181 5.71 -29.57 -5.07
C PRO A 181 4.81 -30.78 -4.87
N ASP A 182 4.84 -31.73 -5.81
CA ASP A 182 4.16 -33.01 -5.66
C ASP A 182 4.83 -33.84 -4.55
N TRP A 183 4.09 -34.13 -3.48
CA TRP A 183 4.53 -34.98 -2.37
C TRP A 183 4.14 -36.46 -2.55
N GLY A 184 3.63 -36.81 -3.74
CA GLY A 184 3.23 -38.15 -4.11
C GLY A 184 4.37 -39.16 -4.02
N TYR A 185 4.00 -40.42 -3.76
CA TYR A 185 4.90 -41.57 -3.60
C TYR A 185 5.59 -42.01 -4.91
N TYR A 186 5.26 -41.40 -6.05
CA TYR A 186 5.71 -41.83 -7.38
C TYR A 186 6.86 -40.96 -7.90
N GLU A 187 7.75 -41.55 -8.70
CA GLU A 187 9.07 -41.02 -9.07
C GLU A 187 9.08 -39.72 -9.92
N ASN A 188 7.93 -39.12 -10.23
CA ASN A 188 7.83 -37.85 -10.95
C ASN A 188 7.70 -36.67 -9.98
N ARG A 189 8.84 -36.15 -9.52
CA ARG A 189 8.91 -34.90 -8.75
C ARG A 189 8.60 -33.69 -9.64
N GLY A 190 7.34 -33.31 -9.72
CA GLY A 190 6.85 -32.13 -10.43
C GLY A 190 6.24 -31.07 -9.52
N TYR A 191 5.63 -30.05 -10.12
CA TYR A 191 4.79 -29.08 -9.43
C TYR A 191 3.33 -29.28 -9.85
N GLU A 192 2.44 -29.34 -8.86
CA GLU A 192 1.01 -29.19 -9.05
C GLU A 192 0.63 -27.71 -9.06
N ILE A 193 -0.22 -27.30 -10.00
CA ILE A 193 -0.62 -25.90 -10.17
C ILE A 193 -2.08 -25.74 -9.76
N TYR A 194 -2.30 -24.81 -8.84
CA TYR A 194 -3.60 -24.42 -8.33
C TYR A 194 -3.89 -22.96 -8.68
N GLY A 195 -5.17 -22.62 -8.87
CA GLY A 195 -5.58 -21.28 -9.24
C GLY A 195 -6.71 -20.76 -8.36
N SER A 196 -6.81 -19.45 -8.21
CA SER A 196 -8.02 -18.79 -7.72
C SER A 196 -8.24 -17.49 -8.48
N GLY A 197 -9.50 -17.12 -8.67
CA GLY A 197 -9.90 -15.82 -9.18
C GLY A 197 -10.70 -15.09 -8.11
N TYR A 198 -10.50 -13.77 -7.98
CA TYR A 198 -11.21 -12.96 -7.01
C TYR A 198 -11.56 -11.59 -7.56
N MET A 199 -12.58 -10.98 -6.96
CA MET A 199 -12.97 -9.60 -7.14
C MET A 199 -13.01 -8.92 -5.78
N SER A 200 -12.61 -7.65 -5.73
CA SER A 200 -12.61 -6.87 -4.51
C SER A 200 -13.04 -5.44 -4.78
N PHE A 201 -13.92 -4.93 -3.93
CA PHE A 201 -14.32 -3.54 -3.85
C PHE A 201 -13.81 -2.94 -2.55
N THR A 202 -13.21 -1.76 -2.63
CA THR A 202 -12.73 -1.01 -1.45
C THR A 202 -13.23 0.41 -1.49
N THR A 203 -13.71 0.89 -0.34
CA THR A 203 -13.97 2.30 -0.10
C THR A 203 -13.02 2.79 0.99
N GLU A 204 -12.24 3.81 0.67
CA GLU A 204 -11.26 4.45 1.55
C GLU A 204 -11.73 5.87 1.88
N LYS A 205 -11.59 6.22 3.14
CA LYS A 205 -11.65 7.58 3.67
C LYS A 205 -10.32 7.91 4.35
N LYS A 206 -10.12 9.18 4.71
CA LYS A 206 -8.86 9.67 5.32
C LYS A 206 -8.29 8.79 6.44
N THR A 207 -9.14 8.13 7.23
CA THR A 207 -8.74 7.37 8.43
C THR A 207 -9.28 5.94 8.46
N SER A 208 -9.95 5.49 7.41
CA SER A 208 -10.55 4.16 7.40
C SER A 208 -10.71 3.64 5.99
N ALA A 209 -10.68 2.31 5.85
CA ALA A 209 -11.00 1.63 4.61
C ALA A 209 -11.86 0.41 4.93
N VAL A 210 -12.83 0.15 4.06
CA VAL A 210 -13.64 -1.07 4.09
C VAL A 210 -13.46 -1.77 2.76
N THR A 211 -13.19 -3.07 2.81
CA THR A 211 -13.06 -3.93 1.63
C THR A 211 -14.09 -5.05 1.72
N LEU A 212 -14.74 -5.33 0.61
CA LEU A 212 -15.59 -6.50 0.41
C LEU A 212 -15.13 -7.20 -0.86
N GLY A 213 -15.02 -8.52 -0.83
CA GLY A 213 -14.59 -9.30 -1.96
C GLY A 213 -15.12 -10.71 -1.93
N GLY A 214 -14.95 -11.38 -3.06
CA GLY A 214 -15.34 -12.76 -3.24
C GLY A 214 -14.59 -13.37 -4.40
N GLY A 215 -14.50 -14.68 -4.40
CA GLY A 215 -13.73 -15.39 -5.39
C GLY A 215 -14.09 -16.85 -5.46
N VAL A 216 -13.43 -17.52 -6.39
CA VAL A 216 -13.48 -18.96 -6.59
C VAL A 216 -12.06 -19.47 -6.53
N ILE A 217 -11.85 -20.53 -5.75
CA ILE A 217 -10.60 -21.26 -5.73
C ILE A 217 -10.81 -22.47 -6.64
N ALA A 218 -10.05 -22.54 -7.73
CA ALA A 218 -9.92 -23.70 -8.59
C ALA A 218 -8.84 -24.62 -8.00
N LEU A 219 -9.25 -25.40 -7.01
CA LEU A 219 -8.65 -26.69 -6.67
C LEU A 219 -9.28 -27.76 -7.59
N PRO A 220 -9.02 -29.08 -7.46
CA PRO A 220 -9.76 -30.09 -8.22
C PRO A 220 -11.29 -29.91 -8.11
N ASP A 221 -11.75 -29.31 -7.00
CA ASP A 221 -13.10 -28.81 -6.78
C ASP A 221 -13.13 -27.26 -6.73
N VAL A 222 -14.22 -26.65 -7.21
CA VAL A 222 -14.41 -25.19 -7.20
C VAL A 222 -15.00 -24.77 -5.86
N MET A 223 -14.21 -24.07 -5.03
CA MET A 223 -14.70 -23.52 -3.76
C MET A 223 -14.99 -22.02 -3.90
N PRO A 224 -16.27 -21.58 -3.95
CA PRO A 224 -16.57 -20.18 -3.82
C PRO A 224 -16.31 -19.71 -2.40
N GLY A 225 -15.95 -18.44 -2.24
CA GLY A 225 -15.74 -17.83 -0.94
C GLY A 225 -15.93 -16.33 -0.98
N PHE A 226 -16.16 -15.76 0.19
CA PHE A 226 -16.17 -14.32 0.38
C PHE A 226 -15.16 -13.90 1.43
N PHE A 227 -14.67 -12.68 1.30
CA PHE A 227 -13.82 -12.05 2.28
C PHE A 227 -14.22 -10.60 2.46
N GLY A 228 -13.93 -10.06 3.63
CA GLY A 228 -14.17 -8.67 3.93
C GLY A 228 -13.15 -8.19 4.94
N GLY A 229 -12.86 -6.90 4.93
CA GLY A 229 -11.98 -6.33 5.92
C GLY A 229 -12.29 -4.88 6.21
N LEU A 230 -11.95 -4.50 7.43
CA LEU A 230 -12.03 -3.15 7.95
C LEU A 230 -10.62 -2.76 8.39
N CYS A 231 -10.20 -1.58 7.98
CA CYS A 231 -9.01 -0.92 8.49
C CYS A 231 -9.44 0.44 9.03
N THR A 232 -9.09 0.77 10.27
CA THR A 232 -9.44 2.07 10.86
C THR A 232 -8.34 2.55 11.79
N GLY A 233 -8.05 3.84 11.77
CA GLY A 233 -7.04 4.43 12.63
C GLY A 233 -6.44 5.70 12.04
N LYS A 234 -5.76 6.47 12.90
CA LYS A 234 -5.05 7.70 12.53
C LYS A 234 -3.55 7.50 12.79
N GLY A 235 -2.73 8.04 11.89
CA GLY A 235 -1.28 8.06 12.04
C GLY A 235 -0.64 6.68 11.88
N ARG A 236 0.25 6.34 12.81
CA ARG A 236 1.16 5.17 12.69
C ARG A 236 0.56 3.85 13.17
N VAL A 237 -0.65 3.84 13.71
CA VAL A 237 -1.29 2.63 14.22
C VAL A 237 -2.70 2.55 13.67
N LYS A 238 -3.05 1.40 13.10
CA LYS A 238 -4.39 1.12 12.59
C LYS A 238 -4.88 -0.21 13.17
N PHE A 239 -6.16 -0.27 13.50
CA PHE A 239 -6.86 -1.51 13.77
C PHE A 239 -7.27 -2.15 12.44
N LEU A 240 -7.02 -3.45 12.31
CA LEU A 240 -7.44 -4.26 11.18
C LEU A 240 -8.31 -5.40 11.66
N ALA A 241 -9.38 -5.67 10.92
CA ALA A 241 -10.17 -6.88 11.02
C ALA A 241 -10.36 -7.44 9.61
N GLU A 242 -10.19 -8.74 9.45
CA GLU A 242 -10.34 -9.46 8.20
C GLU A 242 -11.13 -10.74 8.45
N TYR A 243 -12.20 -10.92 7.68
CA TYR A 243 -13.08 -12.08 7.74
C TYR A 243 -13.06 -12.78 6.38
N TRP A 244 -13.05 -14.11 6.40
CA TRP A 244 -13.08 -14.95 5.22
C TRP A 244 -13.93 -16.17 5.48
N HIS A 245 -14.61 -16.65 4.44
CA HIS A 245 -15.51 -17.78 4.52
C HIS A 245 -15.54 -18.49 3.18
N GLY A 246 -15.01 -19.71 3.17
CA GLY A 246 -15.12 -20.62 2.04
C GLY A 246 -16.32 -21.54 2.17
N PHE A 247 -16.92 -21.89 1.03
CA PHE A 247 -18.01 -22.85 0.91
C PHE A 247 -17.53 -24.13 0.20
N PRO A 248 -16.82 -25.04 0.88
CA PRO A 248 -16.45 -26.32 0.27
C PRO A 248 -17.69 -27.13 -0.13
N GLU A 249 -17.59 -27.82 -1.26
CA GLU A 249 -18.68 -28.58 -1.89
C GLU A 249 -19.27 -29.66 -0.98
N TYR A 250 -18.48 -30.18 -0.03
CA TYR A 250 -18.87 -31.24 0.90
C TYR A 250 -19.53 -30.74 2.20
N GLY A 251 -20.03 -29.50 2.24
CA GLY A 251 -20.92 -29.04 3.32
C GLY A 251 -20.24 -28.55 4.60
N GLY A 252 -18.92 -28.36 4.58
CA GLY A 252 -18.22 -27.59 5.60
C GLY A 252 -18.33 -26.09 5.34
N SER A 253 -18.16 -25.26 6.35
CA SER A 253 -17.73 -23.88 6.14
C SER A 253 -16.58 -23.62 7.10
N ILE A 254 -15.56 -22.93 6.63
CA ILE A 254 -14.43 -22.52 7.48
C ILE A 254 -14.45 -21.00 7.55
N PRO A 255 -15.38 -20.40 8.33
CA PRO A 255 -15.26 -19.01 8.67
C PRO A 255 -13.93 -18.80 9.39
N CYS A 256 -13.29 -17.70 9.10
CA CYS A 256 -12.05 -17.35 9.74
C CYS A 256 -12.04 -15.85 9.97
N LEU A 257 -11.47 -15.45 11.11
CA LEU A 257 -11.35 -14.07 11.52
C LEU A 257 -9.89 -13.78 11.89
N ILE A 258 -9.34 -12.69 11.38
CA ILE A 258 -8.09 -12.10 11.84
C ILE A 258 -8.40 -10.72 12.38
N VAL A 259 -7.97 -10.43 13.60
CA VAL A 259 -8.09 -9.09 14.20
C VAL A 259 -6.75 -8.67 14.79
N GLY A 260 -6.43 -7.39 14.70
CA GLY A 260 -5.19 -6.89 15.27
C GLY A 260 -4.84 -5.47 14.85
N PHE A 261 -3.55 -5.18 14.85
CA PHE A 261 -3.03 -3.85 14.59
C PHE A 261 -1.96 -3.86 13.51
N ARG A 262 -2.00 -2.84 12.65
CA ARG A 262 -0.93 -2.46 11.72
C ARG A 262 -0.18 -1.29 12.29
N PHE A 263 1.14 -1.40 12.29
CA PHE A 263 2.07 -0.33 12.61
C PHE A 263 2.69 0.17 11.31
N THR A 264 2.65 1.47 11.09
CA THR A 264 3.07 2.12 9.84
C THR A 264 4.19 3.11 10.09
N GLY A 265 5.31 2.90 9.40
CA GLY A 265 6.38 3.86 9.20
C GLY A 265 6.36 4.45 7.79
N LYS A 266 7.45 5.12 7.41
CA LYS A 266 7.60 5.76 6.09
C LYS A 266 7.54 4.74 4.94
N ASN A 267 8.32 3.67 5.06
CA ASN A 267 8.44 2.62 4.04
C ASN A 267 8.06 1.23 4.57
N LEU A 268 8.19 1.02 5.88
CA LEU A 268 7.88 -0.25 6.54
C LEU A 268 6.49 -0.19 7.16
N SER A 269 5.70 -1.24 6.98
CA SER A 269 4.57 -1.52 7.87
C SER A 269 4.62 -2.96 8.35
N SER A 270 4.18 -3.17 9.58
CA SER A 270 4.12 -4.48 10.21
C SER A 270 2.74 -4.73 10.80
N ASP A 271 2.25 -5.95 10.66
CA ASP A 271 0.95 -6.35 11.19
C ASP A 271 1.18 -7.31 12.37
N LEU A 272 0.41 -7.13 13.44
CA LEU A 272 0.33 -8.07 14.56
C LEU A 272 -1.15 -8.38 14.78
N GLY A 273 -1.54 -9.62 14.57
CA GLY A 273 -2.92 -10.06 14.69
C GLY A 273 -3.08 -11.41 15.36
N LEU A 274 -4.33 -11.77 15.59
CA LEU A 274 -4.76 -13.05 16.11
C LEU A 274 -5.74 -13.66 15.10
N PHE A 275 -5.41 -14.86 14.67
CA PHE A 275 -6.18 -15.66 13.73
C PHE A 275 -7.05 -16.67 14.47
N TYR A 276 -8.33 -16.67 14.11
CA TYR A 276 -9.37 -17.51 14.68
C TYR A 276 -10.03 -18.30 13.55
N PRO A 277 -9.60 -19.54 13.29
CA PRO A 277 -10.34 -20.45 12.43
C PRO A 277 -11.57 -20.96 13.18
N TYR A 278 -12.75 -20.69 12.65
CA TYR A 278 -13.99 -21.27 13.13
C TYR A 278 -14.24 -22.58 12.37
N ILE A 279 -13.81 -23.69 12.95
CA ILE A 279 -14.15 -25.02 12.45
C ILE A 279 -15.35 -25.49 13.26
N THR A 280 -16.51 -25.61 12.62
CA THR A 280 -17.82 -25.84 13.27
C THR A 280 -17.92 -27.17 14.03
N GLU A 281 -16.98 -28.10 13.83
CA GLU A 281 -16.97 -29.43 14.46
C GLU A 281 -15.89 -29.61 15.54
N PHE A 282 -15.01 -28.62 15.75
CA PHE A 282 -13.91 -28.67 16.73
C PHE A 282 -13.78 -27.33 17.45
N VAL A 283 -14.62 -27.05 18.45
CA VAL A 283 -14.49 -25.82 19.26
C VAL A 283 -14.04 -26.16 20.68
N GLU A 284 -12.78 -26.56 20.81
CA GLU A 284 -11.92 -26.19 21.95
C GLU A 284 -10.76 -25.33 21.41
N PHE A 285 -11.08 -24.24 20.69
CA PHE A 285 -10.03 -23.35 20.22
C PHE A 285 -9.55 -22.46 21.37
N SER A 286 -8.24 -22.25 21.44
CA SER A 286 -7.64 -21.35 22.42
C SER A 286 -8.29 -19.96 22.31
N PRO A 287 -8.78 -19.37 23.42
CA PRO A 287 -9.35 -18.02 23.40
C PRO A 287 -8.33 -16.96 22.95
N VAL A 288 -7.04 -17.32 22.90
CA VAL A 288 -5.93 -16.46 22.52
C VAL A 288 -5.78 -16.34 21.00
N GLY A 289 -6.33 -17.24 20.19
CA GLY A 289 -6.09 -17.28 18.73
C GLY A 289 -4.66 -17.65 18.37
N ILE A 290 -4.38 -17.81 17.06
CA ILE A 290 -3.04 -18.05 16.54
C ILE A 290 -2.40 -16.70 16.21
N PRO A 291 -1.24 -16.34 16.77
CA PRO A 291 -0.60 -15.07 16.45
C PRO A 291 -0.20 -15.04 14.97
N ILE A 292 -0.43 -13.90 14.33
CA ILE A 292 0.00 -13.60 12.96
C ILE A 292 0.89 -12.36 12.97
N VAL A 293 2.01 -12.43 12.27
CA VAL A 293 2.96 -11.32 12.08
C VAL A 293 3.37 -11.19 10.62
N ASN A 294 3.17 -9.98 10.08
CA ASN A 294 3.56 -9.66 8.71
C ASN A 294 4.48 -8.45 8.67
N PHE A 295 5.40 -8.42 7.71
CA PHE A 295 6.29 -7.28 7.46
C PHE A 295 6.26 -6.90 5.99
N VAL A 296 6.09 -5.62 5.69
CA VAL A 296 6.12 -5.12 4.32
C VAL A 296 6.91 -3.84 4.19
N TYR A 297 7.84 -3.85 3.24
CA TYR A 297 8.70 -2.74 2.91
C TYR A 297 8.42 -2.23 1.49
N ASN A 298 8.11 -0.94 1.38
CA ASN A 298 7.81 -0.25 0.13
C ASN A 298 9.08 0.46 -0.39
N PHE A 299 9.41 0.24 -1.66
CA PHE A 299 10.60 0.80 -2.32
C PHE A 299 10.29 2.01 -3.17
#